data_AF-A0A941WI14-F1
#
_entry.id   AF-A0A941WI14-F1
#
_cell.length_a   1.000
_cell.length_b   1.000
_cell.length_c   1.000
_cell.angle_alpha   90.00
_cell.angle_beta   90.00
_cell.angle_gamma   90.00
#
_symmetry.space_group_name_H-M   'P 1'
#
loop_
_entity.id
_entity.type
_entity.pdbx_description
1 polymer ?
#
loop_
_entity_poly.entity_id
_entity_poly.type
_entity_poly.pdbx_seq_one_letter_code
_entity_poly.pdbx_strand_id
1 'polypeptide(L)'
;MGPKFSISEVCSTSWQRTKTQIWVLAGLLIGMTIISFTLSAFAMPMQKSIVGTIVINLISCIISCILALGYMKNIFQALDGEEPQFSAYGQQARKIITYFVANLFMGIIVVFGICLFIIPGIYLALRLQFFTAFIVEEDTGIIESLKRSWEITRGQGMPLFMLMLAMIGIFILGLILLGIGIFVAMPLIYMMYGYVFRKLNAPLQIIEEL
;
A
#
# COMPACT_ATOMS: atom_id res chain seq x y z
N MET A 1 17.05 5.89 -20.31
CA MET A 1 17.28 6.22 -18.89
C MET A 1 17.60 4.94 -18.15
N GLY A 2 18.68 4.92 -17.36
CA GLY A 2 19.04 3.75 -16.56
C GLY A 2 18.08 3.49 -15.39
N PRO A 3 18.23 2.36 -14.68
CA PRO A 3 17.49 2.09 -13.46
C PRO A 3 17.81 3.15 -12.40
N LYS A 4 16.78 3.72 -11.76
CA LYS A 4 16.93 4.74 -10.71
C LYS A 4 17.22 4.15 -9.33
N PHE A 5 17.03 2.85 -9.14
CA PHE A 5 17.27 2.14 -7.89
C PHE A 5 17.71 0.70 -8.15
N SER A 6 18.34 0.09 -7.14
CA SER A 6 18.68 -1.34 -7.15
C SER A 6 17.91 -2.09 -6.06
N ILE A 7 17.55 -3.36 -6.30
CA ILE A 7 16.75 -4.14 -5.34
C ILE A 7 17.51 -4.37 -4.02
N SER A 8 18.82 -4.64 -4.09
CA SER A 8 19.65 -4.82 -2.90
C SER A 8 19.67 -3.56 -2.02
N GLU A 9 19.82 -2.38 -2.62
CA GLU A 9 19.74 -1.10 -1.92
C GLU A 9 18.36 -0.90 -1.27
N VAL A 10 17.27 -1.13 -2.02
CA VAL A 10 15.91 -0.99 -1.51
C VAL A 10 15.67 -1.93 -0.34
N CYS A 11 16.01 -3.21 -0.46
CA CYS A 11 15.85 -4.20 0.60
C CYS A 11 16.66 -3.84 1.84
N SER A 12 17.94 -3.50 1.67
CA SER A 12 18.83 -3.18 2.80
C SER A 12 18.39 -1.91 3.53
N THR A 13 18.08 -0.84 2.79
CA THR A 13 17.65 0.44 3.39
C THR A 13 16.30 0.31 4.06
N SER A 14 15.33 -0.33 3.40
CA SER A 14 14.00 -0.57 3.97
C SER A 14 14.11 -1.44 5.22
N TRP A 15 14.95 -2.48 5.20
CA TRP A 15 15.19 -3.31 6.38
C TRP A 15 15.75 -2.52 7.56
N GLN A 16 16.74 -1.64 7.33
CA GLN A 16 17.27 -0.77 8.40
C GLN A 16 16.21 0.17 8.98
N ARG A 17 15.31 0.70 8.16
CA ARG A 17 14.20 1.54 8.63
C ARG A 17 13.15 0.72 9.38
N THR A 18 12.75 -0.42 8.84
CA THR A 18 11.78 -1.34 9.44
C THR A 18 12.22 -1.78 10.83
N LYS A 19 13.46 -2.27 11.00
CA LYS A 19 13.93 -2.79 12.29
C LYS A 19 13.97 -1.74 13.41
N THR A 20 14.17 -0.47 13.07
CA THR A 20 14.18 0.63 14.04
C THR A 20 12.79 0.83 14.67
N GLN A 21 11.72 0.63 13.90
CA GLN A 21 10.35 0.88 14.35
C GLN A 21 9.47 -0.38 14.32
N ILE A 22 10.08 -1.56 14.23
CA ILE A 22 9.37 -2.82 13.95
C ILE A 22 8.31 -3.10 15.01
N TRP A 23 8.59 -2.81 16.28
CA TRP A 23 7.65 -3.05 17.37
C TRP A 23 6.37 -2.23 17.24
N VAL A 24 6.51 -0.95 16.85
CA VAL A 24 5.36 -0.07 16.65
C VAL A 24 4.59 -0.49 15.40
N LEU A 25 5.28 -0.72 14.28
CA LEU A 25 4.66 -1.11 13.01
C LEU A 25 3.96 -2.48 13.07
N ALA A 26 4.60 -3.47 13.72
CA ALA A 26 4.01 -4.78 13.96
C ALA A 26 2.87 -4.69 14.98
N GLY A 27 3.03 -3.92 16.06
CA GLY A 27 1.98 -3.69 17.05
C GLY A 27 0.72 -3.07 16.45
N LEU A 28 0.88 -2.08 15.56
CA LEU A 28 -0.23 -1.51 14.79
C LEU A 28 -0.92 -2.56 13.92
N LEU A 29 -0.18 -3.38 13.16
CA LEU A 29 -0.76 -4.47 12.36
C LEU A 29 -1.47 -5.52 13.19
N ILE A 30 -0.90 -5.91 14.34
CA ILE A 30 -1.52 -6.85 15.27
C ILE A 30 -2.83 -6.27 15.79
N GLY A 31 -2.81 -5.02 16.28
CA GLY A 31 -4.00 -4.33 16.77
C GLY A 31 -5.10 -4.27 15.71
N MET A 32 -4.76 -3.93 14.47
CA MET A 32 -5.69 -3.96 13.34
C MET A 32 -6.28 -5.34 13.04
N THR A 33 -5.43 -6.37 13.09
CA THR A 33 -5.84 -7.74 12.82
C THR A 33 -6.83 -8.19 13.90
N ILE A 34 -6.58 -7.85 15.16
CA ILE A 34 -7.49 -8.11 16.28
C ILE A 34 -8.81 -7.36 16.10
N ILE A 35 -8.77 -6.06 15.76
CA ILE A 35 -9.99 -5.26 15.50
C ILE A 35 -10.81 -5.88 14.35
N SER A 36 -10.16 -6.28 13.27
CA SER A 36 -10.82 -6.88 12.11
C SER A 36 -11.43 -8.25 12.44
N PHE A 37 -10.69 -9.08 13.17
CA PHE A 37 -11.15 -10.40 13.58
C PHE A 37 -12.31 -10.32 14.57
N THR A 38 -12.21 -9.45 15.59
CA THR A 38 -13.29 -9.23 16.56
C THR A 38 -14.55 -8.74 15.87
N LEU A 39 -14.46 -7.71 15.01
CA LEU A 39 -15.61 -7.23 14.26
C LEU A 39 -16.25 -8.33 13.41
N SER A 40 -15.45 -9.11 12.69
CA SER A 40 -15.95 -10.23 11.89
C SER A 40 -16.66 -11.27 12.75
N ALA A 41 -16.14 -11.56 13.95
CA ALA A 41 -16.74 -12.51 14.87
C ALA A 41 -18.11 -12.03 15.39
N PHE A 42 -18.21 -10.76 15.77
CA PHE A 42 -19.49 -10.15 16.18
C PHE A 42 -20.50 -10.05 15.03
N ALA A 43 -20.00 -9.91 13.80
CA ALA A 43 -20.82 -9.78 12.60
C ALA A 43 -21.42 -11.13 12.11
N MET A 44 -20.89 -12.29 12.55
CA MET A 44 -21.34 -13.61 12.08
C MET A 44 -22.87 -13.84 12.10
N PRO A 45 -23.64 -13.45 13.14
CA PRO A 45 -25.08 -13.68 13.15
C PRO A 45 -25.83 -12.95 12.03
N MET A 46 -25.37 -11.75 11.67
CA MET A 46 -25.98 -10.93 10.62
C MET A 46 -25.70 -11.49 9.21
N GLN A 47 -24.64 -12.29 9.03
CA GLN A 47 -24.31 -12.93 7.74
C GLN A 47 -25.27 -14.06 7.34
N LYS A 48 -26.24 -14.42 8.20
CA LYS A 48 -27.27 -15.42 7.87
C LYS A 48 -28.28 -14.95 6.83
N SER A 49 -28.42 -13.64 6.65
CA SER A 49 -29.29 -13.03 5.64
C SER A 49 -28.45 -12.36 4.55
N ILE A 50 -28.92 -12.41 3.30
CA ILE A 50 -28.28 -11.74 2.16
C ILE A 50 -28.07 -10.25 2.46
N VAL A 51 -29.08 -9.59 3.03
CA VAL A 51 -29.01 -8.16 3.37
C VAL A 51 -27.93 -7.91 4.43
N GLY A 52 -27.87 -8.74 5.47
CA GLY A 52 -26.88 -8.59 6.52
C GLY A 52 -25.45 -8.84 6.03
N THR A 53 -25.24 -9.81 5.14
CA THR A 53 -23.95 -10.04 4.49
C THR A 53 -23.50 -8.84 3.66
N ILE A 54 -24.39 -8.24 2.88
CA ILE A 54 -24.09 -7.03 2.10
C ILE A 54 -23.67 -5.88 3.03
N VAL A 55 -24.44 -5.64 4.10
CA VAL A 55 -24.14 -4.58 5.07
C VAL A 55 -22.77 -4.79 5.72
N ILE A 56 -22.45 -6.01 6.14
CA ILE A 56 -21.15 -6.31 6.76
C ILE A 56 -20.01 -6.11 5.78
N ASN A 57 -20.15 -6.57 4.54
CA ASN A 57 -19.11 -6.40 3.53
C ASN A 57 -18.83 -4.92 3.26
N LEU A 58 -19.87 -4.06 3.25
CA LEU A 58 -19.70 -2.62 3.11
C LEU A 58 -18.95 -2.00 4.30
N ILE A 59 -19.31 -2.39 5.54
CA ILE A 59 -18.61 -1.94 6.75
C ILE A 59 -17.15 -2.40 6.72
N SER A 60 -16.90 -3.68 6.43
CA SER A 60 -15.55 -4.23 6.31
C SER A 60 -14.74 -3.50 5.24
N CYS A 61 -15.34 -3.17 4.10
CA CYS A 61 -14.69 -2.42 3.04
C CYS A 61 -14.24 -1.01 3.49
N ILE A 62 -15.11 -0.28 4.20
CA ILE A 62 -14.78 1.05 4.74
C ILE A 62 -13.61 0.94 5.73
N ILE A 63 -13.66 -0.04 6.64
CA ILE A 63 -12.60 -0.27 7.62
C ILE A 63 -11.30 -0.62 6.91
N SER A 64 -11.30 -1.53 5.94
CA SER A 64 -10.11 -1.87 5.15
C SER A 64 -9.49 -0.64 4.48
N CYS A 65 -10.28 0.30 3.97
CA CYS A 65 -9.78 1.55 3.39
C CYS A 65 -9.10 2.44 4.44
N ILE A 66 -9.73 2.61 5.62
CA ILE A 66 -9.15 3.38 6.75
C ILE A 66 -7.82 2.77 7.16
N LEU A 67 -7.79 1.45 7.35
CA LEU A 67 -6.59 0.74 7.77
C LEU A 67 -5.48 0.84 6.72
N ALA A 68 -5.79 0.66 5.43
CA ALA A 68 -4.82 0.77 4.35
C ALA A 68 -4.18 2.17 4.30
N LEU A 69 -5.00 3.23 4.30
CA LEU A 69 -4.52 4.61 4.23
C LEU A 69 -3.72 5.02 5.48
N GLY A 70 -4.25 4.72 6.67
CA GLY A 70 -3.56 5.08 7.91
C GLY A 70 -2.28 4.29 8.12
N TYR A 71 -2.22 3.02 7.65
CA TYR A 71 -0.99 2.25 7.70
C TYR A 71 0.05 2.80 6.73
N MET A 72 -0.38 3.16 5.51
CA MET A 72 0.50 3.80 4.54
C MET A 72 1.04 5.14 5.07
N LYS A 73 0.22 5.94 5.77
CA LYS A 73 0.70 7.18 6.41
C LYS A 73 1.73 6.90 7.50
N ASN A 74 1.48 5.90 8.35
CA ASN A 74 2.42 5.45 9.37
C ASN A 74 3.76 4.99 8.79
N ILE A 75 3.75 4.37 7.61
CA ILE A 75 4.97 3.98 6.90
C ILE A 75 5.74 5.21 6.43
N PHE A 76 5.06 6.26 5.96
CA PHE A 76 5.74 7.51 5.61
C PHE A 76 6.33 8.23 6.83
N GLN A 77 5.59 8.32 7.93
CA GLN A 77 6.12 8.83 9.21
C GLN A 77 7.37 8.04 9.64
N ALA A 78 7.32 6.72 9.53
CA ALA A 78 8.44 5.85 9.83
C ALA A 78 9.67 6.11 8.95
N LEU A 79 9.44 6.38 7.66
CA LEU A 79 10.50 6.77 6.71
C LEU A 79 11.08 8.15 7.04
N ASP A 80 10.27 9.08 7.55
CA ASP A 80 10.69 10.39 8.06
C ASP A 80 11.44 10.31 9.40
N GLY A 81 11.43 9.16 10.05
CA GLY A 81 11.99 8.98 11.39
C GLY A 81 11.06 9.46 12.51
N GLU A 82 9.82 9.81 12.17
CA GLU A 82 8.75 10.05 13.13
C GLU A 82 8.21 8.73 13.67
N GLU A 83 7.77 8.70 14.93
CA GLU A 83 7.13 7.52 15.50
C GLU A 83 5.73 7.32 14.88
N PRO A 84 5.38 6.12 14.40
CA PRO A 84 4.05 5.82 13.86
C PRO A 84 2.98 5.92 14.95
N GLN A 85 1.82 6.50 14.61
CA GLN A 85 0.74 6.77 15.56
C GLN A 85 -0.61 6.26 15.07
N PHE A 86 -1.48 5.92 16.02
CA PHE A 86 -2.87 5.57 15.72
C PHE A 86 -3.71 6.77 15.23
N SER A 87 -3.29 8.00 15.55
CA SER A 87 -3.93 9.22 15.05
C SER A 87 -3.94 9.30 13.51
N ALA A 88 -2.95 8.69 12.85
CA ALA A 88 -2.83 8.65 11.39
C ALA A 88 -4.08 8.05 10.69
N TYR A 89 -4.74 7.06 11.30
CA TYR A 89 -5.98 6.46 10.75
C TYR A 89 -7.11 7.48 10.67
N GLY A 90 -7.29 8.28 11.72
CA GLY A 90 -8.29 9.34 11.76
C GLY A 90 -7.97 10.48 10.79
N GLN A 91 -6.69 10.85 10.68
CA GLN A 91 -6.24 11.91 9.75
C GLN A 91 -6.54 11.55 8.30
N GLN A 92 -6.35 10.29 7.91
CA GLN A 92 -6.60 9.84 6.53
C GLN A 92 -8.07 9.54 6.23
N ALA A 93 -8.98 9.61 7.22
CA ALA A 93 -10.38 9.26 7.04
C ALA A 93 -11.09 10.12 5.97
N ARG A 94 -10.68 11.38 5.80
CA ARG A 94 -11.23 12.28 4.76
C ARG A 94 -10.91 11.82 3.34
N LYS A 95 -9.84 11.04 3.16
CA LYS A 95 -9.35 10.56 1.86
C LYS A 95 -9.94 9.21 1.45
N ILE A 96 -10.78 8.59 2.29
CA ILE A 96 -11.35 7.25 2.05
C ILE A 96 -12.09 7.21 0.71
N ILE A 97 -12.91 8.21 0.41
CA ILE A 97 -13.71 8.21 -0.83
C ILE A 97 -12.79 8.29 -2.05
N THR A 98 -11.83 9.22 -2.05
CA THR A 98 -10.82 9.37 -3.10
C THR A 98 -10.06 8.07 -3.32
N TYR A 99 -9.57 7.47 -2.22
CA TYR A 99 -8.85 6.20 -2.26
C TYR A 99 -9.71 5.05 -2.78
N PHE A 100 -10.92 4.89 -2.26
CA PHE A 100 -11.83 3.81 -2.65
C PHE A 100 -12.16 3.88 -4.13
N VAL A 101 -12.52 5.07 -4.63
CA VAL A 101 -12.84 5.26 -6.05
C VAL A 101 -11.60 5.07 -6.92
N ALA A 102 -10.44 5.59 -6.53
CA ALA A 102 -9.19 5.35 -7.26
C ALA A 102 -8.84 3.87 -7.31
N ASN A 103 -9.06 3.13 -6.22
CA ASN A 103 -8.82 1.70 -6.16
C ASN A 103 -9.81 0.91 -7.06
N LEU A 104 -11.06 1.36 -7.19
CA LEU A 104 -12.01 0.79 -8.16
C LEU A 104 -11.56 1.01 -9.60
N PHE A 105 -11.15 2.23 -9.96
CA PHE A 105 -10.60 2.51 -11.30
C PHE A 105 -9.36 1.66 -11.58
N MET A 106 -8.45 1.58 -10.61
CA MET A 106 -7.25 0.76 -10.70
C MET A 106 -7.60 -0.72 -10.91
N GLY A 107 -8.55 -1.24 -10.14
CA GLY A 107 -9.05 -2.61 -10.28
C GLY A 107 -9.61 -2.89 -11.68
N ILE A 108 -10.45 -1.99 -12.21
CA ILE A 108 -11.00 -2.12 -13.56
C ILE A 108 -9.89 -2.12 -14.62
N ILE A 109 -8.95 -1.18 -14.53
CA ILE A 109 -7.83 -1.06 -15.48
C ILE A 109 -6.97 -2.34 -15.48
N VAL A 110 -6.63 -2.85 -14.30
CA VAL A 110 -5.79 -4.05 -14.17
C VAL A 110 -6.55 -5.30 -14.62
N VAL A 111 -7.82 -5.48 -14.22
CA VAL A 111 -8.63 -6.63 -14.65
C VAL A 111 -8.77 -6.63 -16.17
N PHE A 112 -9.12 -5.50 -16.78
CA PHE A 112 -9.20 -5.38 -18.23
C PHE A 112 -7.86 -5.69 -18.90
N GLY A 113 -6.76 -5.19 -18.32
CA GLY A 113 -5.40 -5.52 -18.76
C GLY A 113 -5.12 -7.01 -18.75
N ILE A 114 -5.40 -7.69 -17.63
CA ILE A 114 -5.21 -9.15 -17.46
C ILE A 114 -6.11 -9.95 -18.40
N CYS A 115 -7.38 -9.54 -18.56
CA CYS A 115 -8.34 -10.20 -19.46
C CYS A 115 -7.92 -10.12 -20.92
N LEU A 116 -7.30 -9.01 -21.34
CA LEU A 116 -6.69 -8.92 -22.66
C LEU A 116 -5.46 -9.83 -22.74
N PHE A 117 -4.49 -9.67 -21.83
CA PHE A 117 -3.32 -10.55 -21.66
C PHE A 117 -2.65 -10.31 -20.29
N ILE A 118 -2.04 -11.35 -19.71
CA ILE A 118 -1.34 -11.25 -18.40
C ILE A 118 -0.27 -10.15 -18.39
N ILE A 119 0.52 -10.02 -19.48
CA ILE A 119 1.64 -9.07 -19.56
C ILE A 119 1.15 -7.60 -19.49
N PRO A 120 0.18 -7.14 -20.31
CA PRO A 120 -0.45 -5.83 -20.16
C PRO A 120 -1.01 -5.55 -18.77
N GLY A 121 -1.66 -6.54 -18.15
CA GLY A 121 -2.19 -6.42 -16.78
C GLY A 121 -1.10 -6.10 -15.76
N ILE A 122 -0.02 -6.88 -15.75
CA ILE A 122 1.13 -6.65 -14.87
C ILE A 122 1.78 -5.30 -15.16
N TYR A 123 1.94 -4.95 -16.44
CA TYR A 123 2.52 -3.67 -16.82
C TYR A 123 1.71 -2.49 -16.26
N LEU A 124 0.38 -2.50 -16.39
CA LEU A 124 -0.50 -1.47 -15.83
C LEU A 124 -0.41 -1.43 -14.30
N ALA A 125 -0.40 -2.59 -13.65
CA ALA A 125 -0.25 -2.71 -12.20
C ALA A 125 1.04 -2.02 -11.72
N LEU A 126 2.16 -2.28 -12.37
CA LEU A 126 3.46 -1.68 -12.02
C LEU A 126 3.48 -0.17 -12.24
N ARG A 127 2.83 0.33 -13.30
CA ARG A 127 2.83 1.76 -13.64
C ARG A 127 1.97 2.59 -12.69
N LEU A 128 0.87 2.00 -12.21
CA LEU A 128 -0.11 2.68 -11.38
C LEU A 128 0.00 2.35 -9.90
N GLN A 129 0.94 1.50 -9.48
CA GLN A 129 1.06 1.03 -8.08
C GLN A 129 1.15 2.16 -7.04
N PHE A 130 1.72 3.33 -7.39
CA PHE A 130 2.00 4.41 -6.44
C PHE A 130 0.84 5.39 -6.22
N PHE A 131 -0.33 5.18 -6.84
CA PHE A 131 -1.47 6.10 -6.69
C PHE A 131 -1.87 6.33 -5.23
N THR A 132 -1.80 5.29 -4.39
CA THR A 132 -2.14 5.39 -2.96
C THR A 132 -1.16 6.30 -2.22
N ALA A 133 0.13 6.27 -2.59
CA ALA A 133 1.14 7.13 -1.98
C ALA A 133 0.87 8.60 -2.27
N PHE A 134 0.50 8.93 -3.52
CA PHE A 134 0.11 10.29 -3.90
C PHE A 134 -1.14 10.80 -3.19
N ILE A 135 -2.12 9.94 -2.93
CA ILE A 135 -3.31 10.33 -2.13
C ILE A 135 -2.88 10.63 -0.68
N VAL A 136 -2.03 9.80 -0.10
CA VAL A 136 -1.62 9.93 1.31
C VAL A 136 -0.72 11.14 1.55
N GLU A 137 0.35 11.30 0.78
CA GLU A 137 1.37 12.34 1.00
C GLU A 137 1.00 13.68 0.38
N GLU A 138 0.38 13.69 -0.80
CA GLU A 138 0.14 14.93 -1.57
C GLU A 138 -1.36 15.31 -1.67
N ASP A 139 -2.25 14.54 -1.02
CA ASP A 139 -3.70 14.79 -1.02
C ASP A 139 -4.33 14.92 -2.41
N THR A 140 -3.74 14.23 -3.39
CA THR A 140 -4.16 14.29 -4.80
C THR A 140 -5.54 13.67 -5.02
N GLY A 141 -6.24 14.16 -6.04
CA GLY A 141 -7.51 13.60 -6.50
C GLY A 141 -7.36 12.23 -7.19
N ILE A 142 -8.49 11.58 -7.49
CA ILE A 142 -8.56 10.23 -8.09
C ILE A 142 -7.71 10.12 -9.37
N ILE A 143 -8.02 10.95 -10.37
CA ILE A 143 -7.37 10.90 -11.69
C ILE A 143 -5.93 11.40 -11.60
N GLU A 144 -5.70 12.43 -10.78
CA GLU A 144 -4.38 13.02 -10.60
C GLU A 144 -3.40 12.02 -9.99
N SER A 145 -3.79 11.31 -8.94
CA SER A 145 -2.96 10.27 -8.30
C SER A 145 -2.51 9.18 -9.28
N LEU A 146 -3.40 8.74 -10.18
CA LEU A 146 -3.09 7.76 -11.22
C LEU A 146 -2.13 8.31 -12.27
N LYS A 147 -2.34 9.57 -12.71
CA LYS A 147 -1.46 10.25 -13.66
C LYS A 147 -0.05 10.44 -13.09
N ARG A 148 0.07 10.96 -11.86
CA ARG A 148 1.37 11.13 -11.20
C ARG A 148 2.10 9.80 -11.01
N SER A 149 1.38 8.72 -10.62
CA SER A 149 1.97 7.37 -10.58
C SER A 149 2.50 6.93 -11.94
N TRP A 150 1.77 7.18 -13.02
CA TRP A 150 2.21 6.85 -14.38
C TRP A 150 3.47 7.63 -14.77
N GLU A 151 3.62 8.86 -14.32
CA GLU A 151 4.77 9.70 -14.63
C GLU A 151 6.03 9.23 -13.89
N ILE A 152 5.98 9.05 -12.57
CA ILE A 152 7.17 8.67 -11.78
C ILE A 152 7.71 7.28 -12.11
N THR A 153 6.84 6.37 -12.58
CA THR A 153 7.23 5.01 -12.95
C THR A 153 7.82 4.94 -14.37
N ARG A 154 7.86 6.05 -15.12
CA ARG A 154 8.21 6.04 -16.56
C ARG A 154 9.67 5.66 -16.75
N GLY A 155 9.90 4.67 -17.61
CA GLY A 155 11.23 4.12 -17.85
C GLY A 155 11.76 3.21 -16.73
N GLN A 156 10.96 2.89 -15.71
CA GLN A 156 11.35 2.03 -14.58
C GLN A 156 10.63 0.68 -14.57
N GLY A 157 10.11 0.21 -15.71
CA GLY A 157 9.32 -1.02 -15.81
C GLY A 157 10.03 -2.26 -15.27
N MET A 158 11.27 -2.52 -15.73
CA MET A 158 12.03 -3.71 -15.29
C MET A 158 12.45 -3.62 -13.81
N PRO A 159 12.99 -2.50 -13.29
CA PRO A 159 13.26 -2.36 -11.85
C PRO A 159 12.02 -2.54 -10.98
N LEU A 160 10.87 -2.01 -11.38
CA LEU A 160 9.61 -2.17 -10.64
C LEU A 160 9.08 -3.61 -10.71
N PHE A 161 9.28 -4.29 -11.84
CA PHE A 161 8.95 -5.72 -11.94
C PHE A 161 9.81 -6.55 -10.98
N MET A 162 11.13 -6.31 -10.93
CA MET A 162 12.01 -6.98 -9.97
C MET A 162 11.64 -6.65 -8.51
N LEU A 163 11.22 -5.42 -8.24
CA LEU A 163 10.74 -5.00 -6.92
C LEU A 163 9.48 -5.78 -6.52
N MET A 164 8.52 -5.92 -7.43
CA MET A 164 7.31 -6.71 -7.23
C MET A 164 7.65 -8.16 -6.88
N LEU A 165 8.57 -8.79 -7.63
CA LEU A 165 9.01 -10.15 -7.33
C LEU A 165 9.68 -10.27 -5.96
N ALA A 166 10.51 -9.30 -5.58
CA ALA A 166 11.15 -9.27 -4.26
C ALA A 166 10.10 -9.15 -3.13
N MET A 167 9.12 -8.26 -3.28
CA MET A 167 8.02 -8.09 -2.32
C MET A 167 7.18 -9.37 -2.18
N ILE A 168 6.85 -10.03 -3.30
CA ILE A 168 6.16 -11.32 -3.30
C ILE A 168 6.98 -12.38 -2.56
N GLY A 169 8.30 -12.46 -2.81
CA GLY A 169 9.19 -13.38 -2.11
C GLY A 169 9.22 -13.15 -0.60
N ILE A 170 9.32 -11.89 -0.16
CA ILE A 170 9.26 -11.51 1.26
C ILE A 170 7.91 -11.89 1.88
N PHE A 171 6.81 -11.68 1.16
CA PHE A 171 5.48 -12.07 1.63
C PHE A 171 5.36 -13.59 1.82
N ILE A 172 5.83 -14.38 0.84
CA ILE A 172 5.84 -15.85 0.91
C ILE A 172 6.71 -16.34 2.08
N LEU A 173 7.90 -15.75 2.28
CA LEU A 173 8.74 -16.07 3.44
C LEU A 173 8.02 -15.77 4.76
N GLY A 174 7.30 -14.65 4.84
CA GLY A 174 6.47 -14.32 6.00
C GLY A 174 5.38 -15.36 6.29
N LEU A 175 4.76 -15.91 5.24
CA LEU A 175 3.76 -16.98 5.36
C LEU A 175 4.36 -18.31 5.84
N ILE A 176 5.52 -18.70 5.31
CA ILE A 176 6.22 -19.95 5.67
C ILE A 176 6.60 -19.97 7.16
N LEU A 177 6.89 -18.80 7.74
CA LEU A 177 7.18 -18.62 9.17
C LEU A 177 5.90 -18.64 10.03
N LEU A 178 5.05 -19.65 9.83
CA LEU A 178 3.79 -19.92 10.56
C LEU A 178 2.83 -18.72 10.60
N GLY A 179 2.88 -17.84 9.60
CA GLY A 179 2.09 -16.60 9.55
C GLY A 179 2.55 -15.50 10.51
N ILE A 180 3.33 -15.80 11.56
CA ILE A 180 3.90 -14.80 12.47
C ILE A 180 4.89 -13.90 11.71
N GLY A 181 5.61 -14.47 10.75
CA GLY A 181 6.52 -13.70 9.88
C GLY A 181 5.83 -12.60 9.08
N ILE A 182 4.51 -12.65 8.87
CA ILE A 182 3.75 -11.62 8.15
C ILE A 182 3.83 -10.26 8.87
N PHE A 183 3.86 -10.25 10.20
CA PHE A 183 3.92 -9.03 10.99
C PHE A 183 5.27 -8.30 10.86
N VAL A 184 6.29 -8.97 10.31
CA VAL A 184 7.58 -8.37 9.94
C VAL A 184 7.68 -8.14 8.43
N ALA A 185 7.15 -9.05 7.63
CA ALA A 185 7.15 -8.97 6.17
C ALA A 185 6.33 -7.79 5.65
N MET A 186 5.12 -7.55 6.20
CA MET A 186 4.26 -6.45 5.77
C MET A 186 4.91 -5.07 5.99
N PRO A 187 5.38 -4.71 7.21
CA PRO A 187 6.09 -3.45 7.40
C PRO A 187 7.26 -3.28 6.44
N LEU A 188 8.02 -4.35 6.17
CA LEU A 188 9.13 -4.31 5.22
C LEU A 188 8.68 -4.05 3.78
N ILE A 189 7.64 -4.75 3.31
CA ILE A 189 7.09 -4.56 1.96
C ILE A 189 6.58 -3.11 1.79
N TYR A 190 5.83 -2.60 2.76
CA TYR A 190 5.35 -1.22 2.71
C TYR A 190 6.49 -0.20 2.79
N MET A 191 7.54 -0.46 3.58
CA MET A 191 8.75 0.37 3.61
C MET A 191 9.47 0.39 2.26
N MET A 192 9.61 -0.77 1.60
CA MET A 192 10.18 -0.85 0.26
C MET A 192 9.36 -0.05 -0.75
N TYR A 193 8.03 -0.15 -0.67
CA TYR A 193 7.11 0.60 -1.50
C TYR A 193 7.25 2.12 -1.26
N GLY A 194 7.19 2.58 -0.01
CA GLY A 194 7.29 4.00 0.33
C GLY A 194 8.67 4.60 0.01
N TYR A 195 9.74 3.84 0.23
CA TYR A 195 11.09 4.27 -0.10
C TYR A 195 11.28 4.46 -1.61
N VAL A 196 10.82 3.50 -2.44
CA VAL A 196 10.90 3.62 -3.89
C VAL A 196 10.03 4.75 -4.40
N PHE A 197 8.82 4.93 -3.85
CA PHE A 197 7.97 6.07 -4.16
C PHE A 197 8.72 7.39 -3.99
N ARG A 198 9.29 7.65 -2.80
CA ARG A 198 10.03 8.90 -2.53
C ARG A 198 11.21 9.08 -3.47
N LYS A 199 11.98 8.00 -3.71
CA LYS A 199 13.13 8.05 -4.60
C LYS A 199 12.76 8.37 -6.05
N LEU A 200 11.60 7.90 -6.51
CA LEU A 200 11.11 8.20 -7.86
C LEU A 200 10.42 9.56 -7.96
N ASN A 201 9.79 10.03 -6.88
CA ASN A 201 9.01 11.27 -6.83
C ASN A 201 9.85 12.52 -6.53
N ALA A 202 10.98 12.40 -5.84
CA ALA A 202 11.83 13.53 -5.47
C ALA A 202 12.15 14.51 -6.63
N PRO A 203 12.44 14.07 -7.88
CA PRO A 203 12.67 15.00 -8.98
C PRO A 203 11.43 15.80 -9.41
N LEU A 204 10.21 15.28 -9.23
CA LEU A 204 8.98 16.01 -9.56
C LEU A 204 8.70 17.12 -8.55
N GLN A 205 8.91 16.84 -7.26
CA GLN A 205 8.70 17.84 -6.20
C GLN A 205 9.58 19.08 -6.40
N ILE A 206 10.84 18.90 -6.81
CA ILE A 206 11.75 20.00 -7.12
C ILE A 206 11.23 20.88 -8.27
N ILE A 207 10.52 20.31 -9.24
CA ILE A 207 9.98 21.06 -10.39
C ILE A 207 8.70 21.81 -10.00
N GLU A 208 7.86 21.23 -9.13
CA GLU A 208 6.63 21.90 -8.67
C GLU A 208 6.90 23.06 -7.69
N GLU A 209 8.05 23.06 -7.02
CA GLU A 209 8.48 24.13 -6.12
C GLU A 209 9.20 25.31 -6.81
N LEU A 210 9.50 25.20 -8.12
CA LEU A 210 10.17 26.23 -8.94
C LEU A 210 9.18 27.10 -9.71
#